data_AF-A0A662IAT1-F1
#
_entry.id   AF-A0A662IAT1-F1
#
_cell.length_a   1.000
_cell.length_b   1.000
_cell.length_c   1.000
_cell.angle_alpha   90.00
_cell.angle_beta   90.00
_cell.angle_gamma   90.00
#
_symmetry.space_group_name_H-M   'P 1'
#
loop_
_entity.id
_entity.type
_entity.pdbx_description
1 polymer ?
#
loop_
_entity_poly.entity_id
_entity_poly.type
_entity_poly.pdbx_seq_one_letter_code
_entity_poly.pdbx_strand_id
1 'polypeptide(L)'
;MRATAPVGRYRKRIVKGPIVKTLLWLGAPLVVVQLIQVSYNVADAFWLSMYSDVALAIPRQAWPPFLFFNAISMALSSANLALISQYVGARDFEGASEAASKFFTASTVAGLALGGAYFTLRPLIFGGLIKVPGEIYKQVMSYAGVMSAVAALSYVVTAYSTILQGLGDTRRPALINALCLLFNIALDPLLIFGVGPLPRLGVLGAAVTDLMGNALNAVALALAIERAFPDLRVRLTRSMDSGWILANLRIGLPILALVLSNSTAKMLQLRLVNTFGVAAATAYSLGFVAMDLSDAALRGLARAAAIIVGQSLGAGLYGRAREAALKASALIFTATLAGASTLYAFRSLLISIFVEDPAIHAEAMKLLGVLLWSLPFFGIMLTAMFVGRGSGHTLPPTLIGIARLWGFWVGLGYLLALQLGYGSTGVWTAMALGNIATGLISLAWLRYGGWARPVIRPRKPLPTALHEHSSPRATTPPSHVKAADA
;
A
#
# COMPACT_ATOMS: atom_id res chain seq x y z
N MET A 1 -6.06 -14.69 28.53
CA MET A 1 -7.00 -13.54 28.60
C MET A 1 -8.32 -13.86 27.88
N ARG A 2 -9.50 -13.51 28.44
CA ARG A 2 -10.79 -13.52 27.71
C ARG A 2 -10.73 -12.44 26.62
N ALA A 3 -11.38 -12.63 25.47
CA ALA A 3 -11.42 -11.61 24.42
C ALA A 3 -11.83 -10.25 25.02
N THR A 4 -11.09 -9.17 24.73
CA THR A 4 -11.63 -7.84 25.00
C THR A 4 -12.96 -7.73 24.27
N ALA A 5 -14.00 -7.24 24.93
CA ALA A 5 -15.32 -7.04 24.33
C ALA A 5 -15.26 -6.40 22.91
N PRO A 6 -14.40 -5.38 22.65
CA PRO A 6 -14.26 -4.80 21.31
C PRO A 6 -13.57 -5.70 20.27
N VAL A 7 -12.42 -6.32 20.55
CA VAL A 7 -11.71 -7.16 19.54
C VAL A 7 -12.54 -8.39 19.19
N GLY A 8 -13.21 -9.00 20.18
CA GLY A 8 -14.12 -10.11 19.96
C GLY A 8 -15.30 -9.74 19.03
N ARG A 9 -15.86 -8.52 19.18
CA ARG A 9 -16.94 -8.00 18.34
C ARG A 9 -16.48 -7.77 16.89
N TYR A 10 -15.32 -7.14 16.69
CA TYR A 10 -14.75 -6.95 15.35
C TYR A 10 -14.47 -8.27 14.66
N ARG A 11 -13.76 -9.19 15.33
CA ARG A 11 -13.49 -10.53 14.83
C ARG A 11 -14.78 -11.26 14.46
N LYS A 12 -15.81 -11.23 15.31
CA LYS A 12 -17.10 -11.90 15.02
C LYS A 12 -17.72 -11.36 13.73
N ARG A 13 -17.70 -10.04 13.52
CA ARG A 13 -18.20 -9.41 12.29
C ARG A 13 -17.37 -9.79 11.06
N ILE A 14 -16.04 -9.79 11.20
CA ILE A 14 -15.12 -10.12 10.10
C ILE A 14 -15.21 -11.58 9.69
N VAL A 15 -15.31 -12.48 10.67
CA VAL A 15 -15.27 -13.93 10.45
C VAL A 15 -16.65 -14.54 10.16
N LYS A 16 -17.74 -13.93 10.62
CA LYS A 16 -19.11 -14.46 10.39
C LYS A 16 -20.00 -13.57 9.52
N GLY A 17 -19.69 -12.29 9.34
CA GLY A 17 -20.57 -11.36 8.62
C GLY A 17 -20.59 -11.57 7.11
N PRO A 18 -21.50 -10.90 6.38
CA PRO A 18 -21.49 -10.91 4.92
C PRO A 18 -20.22 -10.24 4.38
N ILE A 19 -19.49 -10.92 3.49
CA ILE A 19 -18.16 -10.50 3.03
C ILE A 19 -18.17 -9.08 2.44
N VAL A 20 -19.07 -8.79 1.49
CA VAL A 20 -19.12 -7.48 0.80
C VAL A 20 -19.43 -6.35 1.79
N LYS A 21 -20.41 -6.55 2.68
CA LYS A 21 -20.77 -5.57 3.71
C LYS A 21 -19.61 -5.31 4.69
N THR A 22 -18.88 -6.36 5.07
CA THR A 22 -17.69 -6.24 5.92
C THR A 22 -16.56 -5.54 5.19
N LEU A 23 -16.36 -5.83 3.91
CA LEU A 23 -15.32 -5.24 3.07
C LEU A 23 -15.54 -3.74 2.87
N LEU A 24 -16.78 -3.31 2.61
CA LEU A 24 -17.14 -1.89 2.57
C LEU A 24 -17.01 -1.21 3.95
N TRP A 25 -17.42 -1.90 5.02
CA TRP A 25 -17.31 -1.35 6.38
C TRP A 25 -15.86 -1.13 6.81
N LEU A 26 -14.94 -2.04 6.45
CA LEU A 26 -13.51 -1.88 6.71
C LEU A 26 -12.84 -0.91 5.72
N GLY A 27 -13.24 -0.97 4.45
CA GLY A 27 -12.59 -0.26 3.35
C GLY A 27 -12.99 1.20 3.23
N ALA A 28 -14.25 1.57 3.48
CA ALA A 28 -14.72 2.95 3.29
C ALA A 28 -13.90 3.99 4.08
N PRO A 29 -13.58 3.80 5.38
CA PRO A 29 -12.69 4.74 6.08
C PRO A 29 -11.30 4.83 5.45
N LEU A 30 -10.77 3.71 4.96
CA LEU A 30 -9.45 3.65 4.32
C LEU A 30 -9.45 4.33 2.94
N VAL A 31 -10.55 4.25 2.18
CA VAL A 31 -10.71 4.97 0.92
C VAL A 31 -10.76 6.47 1.18
N VAL A 32 -11.57 6.90 2.15
CA VAL A 32 -11.71 8.31 2.51
C VAL A 32 -10.37 8.92 2.91
N VAL A 33 -9.60 8.26 3.77
CA VAL A 33 -8.28 8.79 4.17
C VAL A 33 -7.30 8.85 3.00
N GLN A 34 -7.35 7.91 2.04
CA GLN A 34 -6.50 7.99 0.85
C GLN A 34 -6.89 9.14 -0.09
N LEU A 35 -8.18 9.45 -0.20
CA LEU A 35 -8.62 10.62 -0.96
C LEU A 35 -8.19 11.93 -0.28
N ILE A 36 -8.32 12.02 1.05
CA ILE A 36 -7.84 13.17 1.82
C ILE A 36 -6.32 13.32 1.68
N GLN A 37 -5.56 12.23 1.68
CA GLN A 37 -4.12 12.27 1.43
C GLN A 37 -3.79 12.85 0.04
N VAL A 38 -4.54 12.48 -1.00
CA VAL A 38 -4.36 13.06 -2.33
C VAL A 38 -4.68 14.55 -2.32
N SER A 39 -5.79 14.95 -1.70
CA SER A 39 -6.16 16.37 -1.56
C SER A 39 -5.12 17.17 -0.78
N TYR A 40 -4.53 16.59 0.26
CA TYR A 40 -3.43 17.19 1.01
C TYR A 40 -2.21 17.45 0.12
N ASN A 41 -1.76 16.44 -0.64
CA ASN A 41 -0.60 16.61 -1.53
C ASN A 41 -0.83 17.71 -2.57
N VAL A 42 -2.07 17.88 -3.04
CA VAL A 42 -2.44 18.96 -3.97
C VAL A 42 -2.44 20.32 -3.27
N ALA A 43 -2.99 20.41 -2.06
CA ALA A 43 -3.01 21.63 -1.28
C ALA A 43 -1.59 22.10 -0.90
N ASP A 44 -0.72 21.19 -0.45
CA ASP A 44 0.69 21.48 -0.14
C ASP A 44 1.43 22.04 -1.36
N ALA A 45 1.27 21.39 -2.52
CA ALA A 45 1.83 21.90 -3.77
C ALA A 45 1.28 23.29 -4.13
N PHE A 46 -0.02 23.52 -3.95
CA PHE A 46 -0.64 24.82 -4.20
C PHE A 46 -0.06 25.92 -3.30
N TRP A 47 0.02 25.70 -1.98
CA TRP A 47 0.55 26.70 -1.03
C TRP A 47 2.01 27.02 -1.30
N LEU A 48 2.83 26.01 -1.57
CA LEU A 48 4.24 26.21 -1.92
C LEU A 48 4.39 26.98 -3.24
N SER A 49 3.54 26.71 -4.23
CA SER A 49 3.56 27.45 -5.51
C SER A 49 3.29 28.94 -5.31
N MET A 50 2.39 29.30 -4.38
CA MET A 50 2.10 30.70 -4.06
C MET A 50 3.20 31.39 -3.24
N TYR A 51 4.07 30.63 -2.57
CA TYR A 51 5.17 31.18 -1.79
C TYR A 51 6.35 31.62 -2.67
N SER A 52 6.77 30.78 -3.62
CA SER A 52 7.83 31.08 -4.59
C SER A 52 7.89 29.99 -5.67
N ASP A 53 8.23 30.37 -6.91
CA ASP A 53 8.39 29.45 -8.05
C ASP A 53 9.35 28.29 -7.76
N VAL A 54 10.37 28.55 -6.95
CA VAL A 54 11.42 27.58 -6.61
C VAL A 54 11.02 26.70 -5.41
N ALA A 55 10.02 27.12 -4.64
CA ALA A 55 9.57 26.47 -3.41
C ALA A 55 9.10 25.02 -3.65
N LEU A 56 8.38 24.82 -4.75
CA LEU A 56 7.89 23.54 -5.23
C LEU A 56 9.00 22.53 -5.56
N ALA A 57 10.18 23.01 -5.94
CA ALA A 57 11.29 22.14 -6.32
C ALA A 57 11.86 21.40 -5.10
N ILE A 58 11.81 22.01 -3.91
CA ILE A 58 12.50 21.52 -2.71
C ILE A 58 11.90 20.21 -2.18
N PRO A 59 10.58 20.08 -1.89
CA PRO A 59 10.01 18.80 -1.45
C PRO A 59 10.19 17.69 -2.49
N ARG A 60 10.14 18.04 -3.79
CA ARG A 60 10.34 17.09 -4.88
C ARG A 60 11.73 16.45 -4.86
N GLN A 61 12.77 17.19 -4.44
CA GLN A 61 14.11 16.62 -4.25
C GLN A 61 14.17 15.69 -3.04
N ALA A 62 13.47 16.05 -1.95
CA ALA A 62 13.49 15.29 -0.70
C ALA A 62 12.61 14.02 -0.73
N TRP A 63 11.61 13.96 -1.61
CA TRP A 63 10.63 12.88 -1.67
C TRP A 63 11.21 11.49 -2.00
N PRO A 64 12.07 11.31 -3.03
CA PRO A 64 12.63 9.99 -3.33
C PRO A 64 13.53 9.43 -2.22
N PRO A 65 14.46 10.20 -1.60
CA PRO A 65 15.18 9.75 -0.41
C PRO A 65 14.25 9.39 0.74
N PHE A 66 13.25 10.24 1.02
CA PHE A 66 12.27 9.97 2.06
C PHE A 66 11.54 8.64 1.82
N LEU A 67 11.08 8.38 0.60
CA LEU A 67 10.46 7.10 0.21
C LEU A 67 11.41 5.91 0.38
N PHE A 68 12.69 6.07 0.01
CA PHE A 68 13.70 5.02 0.16
C PHE A 68 13.85 4.60 1.63
N PHE A 69 14.04 5.57 2.52
CA PHE A 69 14.14 5.28 3.95
C PHE A 69 12.83 4.70 4.48
N ASN A 70 11.67 5.16 4.00
CA ASN A 70 10.36 4.70 4.48
C ASN A 70 9.89 3.35 3.87
N ALA A 71 10.58 2.82 2.86
CA ALA A 71 10.20 1.56 2.23
C ALA A 71 10.22 0.36 3.21
N ILE A 72 11.11 0.40 4.20
CA ILE A 72 11.18 -0.60 5.27
C ILE A 72 9.94 -0.54 6.16
N SER A 73 9.39 0.64 6.44
CA SER A 73 8.12 0.81 7.18
C SER A 73 6.97 0.10 6.46
N MET A 74 6.88 0.24 5.14
CA MET A 74 5.85 -0.42 4.33
C MET A 74 5.97 -1.95 4.38
N ALA A 75 7.20 -2.48 4.35
CA ALA A 75 7.48 -3.91 4.46
C ALA A 75 7.10 -4.45 5.84
N LEU A 76 7.53 -3.80 6.92
CA LEU A 76 7.19 -4.17 8.30
C LEU A 76 5.67 -4.08 8.57
N SER A 77 5.02 -3.01 8.11
CA SER A 77 3.57 -2.82 8.23
C SER A 77 2.82 -3.97 7.56
N SER A 78 3.20 -4.35 6.35
CA SER A 78 2.52 -5.41 5.61
C SER A 78 2.70 -6.78 6.28
N ALA A 79 3.90 -7.09 6.78
CA ALA A 79 4.16 -8.33 7.49
C ALA A 79 3.35 -8.43 8.80
N ASN A 80 3.35 -7.36 9.60
CA ASN A 80 2.67 -7.38 10.90
C ASN A 80 1.15 -7.23 10.78
N LEU A 81 0.64 -6.62 9.69
CA LEU A 81 -0.78 -6.70 9.37
C LEU A 81 -1.22 -8.17 9.22
N ALA A 82 -0.44 -8.99 8.51
CA ALA A 82 -0.69 -10.42 8.33
C ALA A 82 -0.69 -11.15 9.68
N LEU A 83 0.40 -11.00 10.44
CA LEU A 83 0.62 -11.71 11.70
C LEU A 83 -0.44 -11.36 12.75
N ILE A 84 -0.68 -10.07 12.99
CA ILE A 84 -1.66 -9.60 13.98
C ILE A 84 -3.07 -10.04 13.58
N SER A 85 -3.45 -9.87 12.31
CA SER A 85 -4.77 -10.31 11.82
C SER A 85 -4.95 -11.82 12.00
N GLN A 86 -3.93 -12.62 11.70
CA GLN A 86 -4.02 -14.07 11.87
C GLN A 86 -4.10 -14.47 13.35
N TYR A 87 -3.32 -13.86 14.26
CA TYR A 87 -3.44 -14.15 15.69
C TYR A 87 -4.81 -13.78 16.25
N VAL A 88 -5.35 -12.62 15.87
CA VAL A 88 -6.73 -12.20 16.19
C VAL A 88 -7.75 -13.21 15.63
N GLY A 89 -7.55 -13.64 14.38
CA GLY A 89 -8.31 -14.70 13.73
C GLY A 89 -8.31 -15.99 14.55
N ALA A 90 -7.16 -16.41 15.06
CA ALA A 90 -6.99 -17.62 15.88
C ALA A 90 -7.55 -17.49 17.30
N ARG A 91 -8.03 -16.30 17.70
CA ARG A 91 -8.36 -15.94 19.10
C ARG A 91 -7.16 -16.01 20.04
N ASP A 92 -5.95 -15.96 19.50
CA ASP A 92 -4.71 -15.85 20.27
C ASP A 92 -4.40 -14.36 20.50
N PHE A 93 -5.19 -13.72 21.36
CA PHE A 93 -5.05 -12.28 21.62
C PHE A 93 -3.74 -11.94 22.35
N GLU A 94 -3.18 -12.88 23.09
CA GLU A 94 -1.86 -12.73 23.71
C GLU A 94 -0.76 -12.74 22.65
N GLY A 95 -0.80 -13.71 21.71
CA GLY A 95 0.08 -13.71 20.55
C GLY A 95 -0.07 -12.45 19.67
N ALA A 96 -1.30 -11.95 19.51
CA ALA A 96 -1.55 -10.68 18.81
C ALA A 96 -0.92 -9.48 19.53
N SER A 97 -1.04 -9.40 20.86
CA SER A 97 -0.44 -8.33 21.68
C SER A 97 1.08 -8.40 21.67
N GLU A 98 1.66 -9.61 21.71
CA GLU A 98 3.09 -9.84 21.63
C GLU A 98 3.65 -9.43 20.27
N ALA A 99 2.98 -9.84 19.17
CA ALA A 99 3.33 -9.42 17.82
C ALA A 99 3.21 -7.90 17.65
N ALA A 100 2.18 -7.26 18.23
CA ALA A 100 2.02 -5.81 18.23
C ALA A 100 3.15 -5.08 18.96
N SER A 101 3.61 -5.58 20.12
CA SER A 101 4.75 -5.02 20.85
C SER A 101 6.08 -5.19 20.10
N LYS A 102 6.33 -6.37 19.50
CA LYS A 102 7.51 -6.62 18.66
C LYS A 102 7.54 -5.68 17.46
N PHE A 103 6.41 -5.55 16.77
CA PHE A 103 6.26 -4.64 15.64
C PHE A 103 6.45 -3.18 16.02
N PHE A 104 5.80 -2.73 17.11
CA PHE A 104 5.97 -1.36 17.61
C PHE A 104 7.43 -1.05 17.95
N THR A 105 8.12 -1.99 18.61
CA THR A 105 9.54 -1.85 18.93
C THR A 105 10.40 -1.79 17.67
N ALA A 106 10.21 -2.72 16.74
CA ALA A 106 10.95 -2.76 15.48
C ALA A 106 10.72 -1.49 14.66
N SER A 107 9.49 -1.00 14.58
CA SER A 107 9.16 0.25 13.90
C SER A 107 9.80 1.46 14.57
N THR A 108 9.78 1.53 15.91
CA THR A 108 10.40 2.65 16.63
C THR A 108 11.92 2.65 16.45
N VAL A 109 12.57 1.49 16.60
CA VAL A 109 14.02 1.34 16.42
C VAL A 109 14.43 1.61 14.97
N ALA A 110 13.72 1.02 14.00
CA ALA A 110 13.99 1.24 12.58
C ALA A 110 13.72 2.70 12.17
N GLY A 111 12.65 3.32 12.68
CA GLY A 111 12.31 4.71 12.42
C GLY A 111 13.39 5.67 12.95
N LEU A 112 13.86 5.48 14.18
CA LEU A 112 14.95 6.27 14.75
C LEU A 112 16.28 6.04 14.00
N ALA A 113 16.62 4.79 13.70
CA ALA A 113 17.86 4.45 12.99
C ALA A 113 17.87 4.99 11.56
N LEU A 114 16.78 4.79 10.80
CA LEU A 114 16.68 5.23 9.41
C LEU A 114 16.42 6.73 9.28
N GLY A 115 15.68 7.34 10.20
CA GLY A 115 15.55 8.79 10.30
C GLY A 115 16.89 9.44 10.63
N GLY A 116 17.62 8.91 11.62
CA GLY A 116 18.97 9.35 11.94
C GLY A 116 19.95 9.16 10.77
N ALA A 117 19.89 8.02 10.09
CA ALA A 117 20.68 7.77 8.88
C ALA A 117 20.33 8.77 7.76
N TYR A 118 19.05 9.08 7.55
CA TYR A 118 18.64 10.08 6.57
C TYR A 118 19.17 11.48 6.94
N PHE A 119 19.07 11.86 8.22
CA PHE A 119 19.66 13.11 8.71
C PHE A 119 21.16 13.16 8.43
N THR A 120 21.92 12.13 8.82
CA THR A 120 23.38 12.12 8.66
C THR A 120 23.83 12.05 7.21
N LEU A 121 23.15 11.25 6.39
CA LEU A 121 23.50 11.04 4.98
C LEU A 121 22.99 12.14 4.05
N ARG A 122 22.13 13.06 4.51
CA ARG A 122 21.57 14.12 3.65
C ARG A 122 22.62 14.94 2.88
N PRO A 123 23.82 15.32 3.40
CA PRO A 123 24.80 16.05 2.60
C PRO A 123 25.38 15.18 1.47
N LEU A 124 25.62 13.90 1.73
CA LEU A 124 26.07 12.94 0.71
C LEU A 124 24.98 12.69 -0.34
N ILE A 125 23.72 12.56 0.10
CA ILE A 125 22.57 12.35 -0.76
C ILE A 125 22.35 13.58 -1.64
N PHE A 126 22.21 14.77 -1.07
CA PHE A 126 21.86 15.97 -1.83
C PHE A 126 23.05 16.63 -2.51
N GLY A 127 24.25 16.55 -1.94
CA GLY A 127 25.47 17.15 -2.53
C GLY A 127 26.22 16.20 -3.47
N GLY A 128 26.22 14.90 -3.17
CA GLY A 128 26.96 13.90 -3.95
C GLY A 128 26.10 13.15 -4.96
N LEU A 129 25.01 12.54 -4.50
CA LEU A 129 24.20 11.64 -5.32
C LEU A 129 23.18 12.37 -6.21
N ILE A 130 22.36 13.23 -5.61
CA ILE A 130 21.32 14.02 -6.29
C ILE A 130 21.92 15.28 -6.92
N LYS A 131 23.01 15.82 -6.36
CA LYS A 131 23.67 17.06 -6.79
C LYS A 131 22.67 18.22 -6.96
N VAL A 132 21.96 18.51 -5.87
CA VAL A 132 20.97 19.57 -5.79
C VAL A 132 21.64 20.92 -6.15
N PRO A 133 21.03 21.73 -7.05
CA PRO A 133 21.58 23.02 -7.45
C PRO A 133 21.86 23.94 -6.25
N GLY A 134 22.95 24.70 -6.33
CA GLY A 134 23.42 25.56 -5.23
C GLY A 134 22.35 26.54 -4.73
N GLU A 135 21.50 27.03 -5.63
CA GLU A 135 20.40 27.97 -5.36
C GLU A 135 19.39 27.44 -4.33
N ILE A 136 19.10 26.13 -4.37
CA ILE A 136 18.12 25.48 -3.48
C ILE A 136 18.75 24.55 -2.46
N TYR A 137 20.06 24.29 -2.56
CA TYR A 137 20.77 23.33 -1.72
C TYR A 137 20.54 23.58 -0.24
N LYS A 138 20.70 24.82 0.22
CA LYS A 138 20.50 25.18 1.64
C LYS A 138 19.07 24.94 2.13
N GLN A 139 18.08 25.24 1.26
CA GLN A 139 16.66 25.04 1.58
C GLN A 139 16.31 23.55 1.60
N VAL A 140 16.79 22.76 0.64
CA VAL A 140 16.64 21.29 0.63
C VAL A 140 17.29 20.65 1.84
N MET A 141 18.49 21.08 2.23
CA MET A 141 19.20 20.55 3.39
C MET A 141 18.46 20.82 4.71
N SER A 142 17.83 21.99 4.83
CA SER A 142 17.02 22.36 6.00
C SER A 142 15.71 21.58 6.02
N TYR A 143 15.00 21.53 4.88
CA TYR A 143 13.77 20.77 4.70
C TYR A 143 13.97 19.28 4.99
N ALA A 144 15.00 18.66 4.40
CA ALA A 144 15.34 17.25 4.62
C ALA A 144 15.72 16.96 6.07
N GLY A 145 16.34 17.92 6.76
CA GLY A 145 16.63 17.80 8.19
C GLY A 145 15.35 17.62 9.01
N VAL A 146 14.30 18.41 8.73
CA VAL A 146 13.00 18.25 9.41
C VAL A 146 12.30 16.96 8.96
N MET A 147 12.32 16.66 7.65
CA MET A 147 11.72 15.44 7.10
C MET A 147 12.35 14.15 7.63
N SER A 148 13.59 14.17 8.11
CA SER A 148 14.17 13.01 8.80
C SER A 148 13.49 12.70 10.14
N ALA A 149 13.05 13.72 10.88
CA ALA A 149 12.25 13.54 12.09
C ALA A 149 10.82 13.07 11.73
N VAL A 150 10.24 13.62 10.64
CA VAL A 150 8.98 13.13 10.08
C VAL A 150 9.08 11.64 9.71
N ALA A 151 10.18 11.23 9.07
CA ALA A 151 10.42 9.84 8.71
C ALA A 151 10.40 8.94 9.95
N ALA A 152 11.11 9.33 11.02
CA ALA A 152 11.13 8.58 12.26
C ALA A 152 9.74 8.44 12.91
N LEU A 153 8.96 9.54 12.99
CA LEU A 153 7.61 9.51 13.55
C LEU A 153 6.62 8.73 12.67
N SER A 154 6.78 8.77 11.35
CA SER A 154 5.89 8.07 10.42
C SER A 154 5.89 6.55 10.62
N TYR A 155 7.01 5.98 11.10
CA TYR A 155 7.10 4.57 11.47
C TYR A 155 6.20 4.23 12.67
N VAL A 156 6.17 5.11 13.67
CA VAL A 156 5.34 4.97 14.87
C VAL A 156 3.87 5.09 14.51
N VAL A 157 3.50 6.12 13.72
CA VAL A 157 2.14 6.32 13.20
C VAL A 157 1.69 5.10 12.38
N THR A 158 2.56 4.60 11.50
CA THR A 158 2.31 3.41 10.70
C THR A 158 2.12 2.17 11.57
N ALA A 159 2.92 2.01 12.63
CA ALA A 159 2.82 0.90 13.55
C ALA A 159 1.45 0.88 14.25
N TYR A 160 1.06 1.97 14.89
CA TYR A 160 -0.23 2.05 15.57
C TYR A 160 -1.42 1.89 14.61
N SER A 161 -1.37 2.55 13.45
CA SER A 161 -2.40 2.42 12.43
C SER A 161 -2.56 0.97 11.97
N THR A 162 -1.45 0.27 11.75
CA THR A 162 -1.45 -1.12 11.29
C THR A 162 -1.90 -2.09 12.37
N ILE A 163 -1.53 -1.84 13.64
CA ILE A 163 -1.99 -2.63 14.80
C ILE A 163 -3.52 -2.57 14.89
N LEU A 164 -4.09 -1.36 14.90
CA LEU A 164 -5.56 -1.15 14.94
C LEU A 164 -6.26 -1.86 13.77
N GLN A 165 -5.70 -1.73 12.56
CA GLN A 165 -6.23 -2.40 11.37
C GLN A 165 -6.16 -3.94 11.48
N GLY A 166 -5.08 -4.50 12.04
CA GLY A 166 -4.96 -5.94 12.28
C GLY A 166 -5.98 -6.47 13.30
N LEU A 167 -6.33 -5.66 14.30
CA LEU A 167 -7.44 -5.95 15.24
C LEU A 167 -8.82 -5.90 14.57
N GLY A 168 -8.92 -5.30 13.38
CA GLY A 168 -10.16 -5.10 12.64
C GLY A 168 -10.80 -3.72 12.83
N ASP A 169 -10.11 -2.78 13.48
CA ASP A 169 -10.54 -1.39 13.61
C ASP A 169 -9.84 -0.50 12.58
N THR A 170 -10.50 -0.27 11.45
CA THR A 170 -10.01 0.65 10.41
C THR A 170 -10.52 2.07 10.58
N ARG A 171 -11.61 2.27 11.34
CA ARG A 171 -12.29 3.57 11.44
C ARG A 171 -11.51 4.54 12.31
N ARG A 172 -11.08 4.12 13.51
CA ARG A 172 -10.30 4.98 14.40
C ARG A 172 -9.02 5.50 13.77
N PRO A 173 -8.14 4.64 13.21
CA PRO A 173 -6.91 5.15 12.61
C PRO A 173 -7.17 5.99 11.36
N ALA A 174 -8.15 5.63 10.52
CA ALA A 174 -8.49 6.45 9.36
C ALA A 174 -8.99 7.85 9.74
N LEU A 175 -9.86 7.96 10.75
CA LEU A 175 -10.37 9.24 11.23
C LEU A 175 -9.26 10.12 11.82
N ILE A 176 -8.38 9.54 12.65
CA ILE A 176 -7.27 10.28 13.25
C ILE A 176 -6.31 10.76 12.15
N ASN A 177 -5.92 9.89 11.22
CA ASN A 177 -5.09 10.25 10.08
C ASN A 177 -5.73 11.37 9.23
N ALA A 178 -7.03 11.27 8.95
CA ALA A 178 -7.77 12.29 8.21
C ALA A 178 -7.80 13.64 8.93
N LEU A 179 -8.06 13.66 10.25
CA LEU A 179 -8.06 14.89 11.05
C LEU A 179 -6.68 15.53 11.08
N CYS A 180 -5.61 14.74 11.21
CA CYS A 180 -4.24 15.26 11.16
C CYS A 180 -3.88 15.80 9.77
N LEU A 181 -4.31 15.16 8.69
CA LEU A 181 -4.13 15.68 7.33
C LEU A 181 -4.88 17.00 7.11
N LEU A 182 -6.13 17.10 7.57
CA LEU A 182 -6.90 18.35 7.50
C LEU A 182 -6.29 19.46 8.36
N PHE A 183 -5.75 19.08 9.53
CA PHE A 183 -4.98 19.99 10.37
C PHE A 183 -3.73 20.51 9.64
N ASN A 184 -3.02 19.65 8.90
CA ASN A 184 -1.89 20.07 8.09
C ASN A 184 -2.30 21.07 7.01
N ILE A 185 -3.34 20.77 6.22
CA ILE A 185 -3.87 21.67 5.17
C ILE A 185 -4.19 23.06 5.74
N ALA A 186 -4.72 23.12 6.96
CA ALA A 186 -5.07 24.37 7.62
C ALA A 186 -3.84 25.12 8.18
N LEU A 187 -2.83 24.39 8.67
CA LEU A 187 -1.66 24.98 9.32
C LEU A 187 -0.56 25.39 8.32
N ASP A 188 -0.49 24.74 7.15
CA ASP A 188 0.48 25.03 6.09
C ASP A 188 0.52 26.51 5.70
N PRO A 189 -0.59 27.17 5.28
CA PRO A 189 -0.52 28.58 4.91
C PRO A 189 -0.07 29.47 6.08
N LEU A 190 -0.39 29.12 7.32
CA LEU A 190 0.00 29.90 8.50
C LEU A 190 1.53 29.89 8.71
N LEU A 191 2.18 28.74 8.57
CA LEU A 191 3.63 28.58 8.74
C LEU A 191 4.43 28.93 7.47
N ILE A 192 3.87 28.68 6.29
CA ILE A 192 4.50 29.02 5.00
C ILE A 192 4.55 30.54 4.84
N PHE A 193 3.43 31.25 5.04
CA PHE A 193 3.37 32.70 4.84
C PHE A 193 3.72 33.51 6.10
N GLY A 194 3.66 32.91 7.30
CA GLY A 194 3.93 33.59 8.57
C GLY A 194 2.78 34.53 8.95
N VAL A 195 1.58 33.97 9.13
CA VAL A 195 0.38 34.75 9.47
C VAL A 195 0.26 34.95 10.99
N GLY A 196 0.03 36.19 11.42
CA GLY A 196 -0.13 36.53 12.85
C GLY A 196 1.20 36.52 13.61
N PRO A 197 1.30 35.90 14.81
CA PRO A 197 2.55 35.85 15.58
C PRO A 197 3.54 34.79 15.06
N LEU A 198 3.16 34.01 14.04
CA LEU A 198 3.97 32.90 13.54
C LEU A 198 5.07 33.40 12.59
N PRO A 199 6.30 32.86 12.70
CA PRO A 199 7.38 33.22 11.80
C PRO A 199 7.09 32.73 10.37
N ARG A 200 7.54 33.50 9.38
CA ARG A 200 7.50 33.09 7.97
C ARG A 200 8.60 32.06 7.70
N LEU A 201 8.23 30.78 7.70
CA LEU A 201 9.17 29.65 7.52
C LEU A 201 9.29 29.20 6.06
N GLY A 202 8.38 29.66 5.18
CA GLY A 202 8.37 29.26 3.78
C GLY A 202 8.26 27.74 3.62
N VAL A 203 9.11 27.16 2.77
CA VAL A 203 9.13 25.71 2.51
C VAL A 203 9.43 24.88 3.77
N LEU A 204 10.22 25.42 4.69
CA LEU A 204 10.46 24.75 5.97
C LEU A 204 9.18 24.64 6.79
N GLY A 205 8.25 25.60 6.63
CA GLY A 205 6.93 25.59 7.25
C GLY A 205 6.15 24.32 6.93
N ALA A 206 6.11 23.90 5.66
CA ALA A 206 5.44 22.67 5.24
C ALA A 206 6.02 21.42 5.94
N ALA A 207 7.36 21.28 6.02
CA ALA A 207 7.98 20.18 6.74
C ALA A 207 7.70 20.21 8.26
N VAL A 208 7.63 21.40 8.86
CA VAL A 208 7.31 21.58 10.28
C VAL A 208 5.85 21.22 10.55
N THR A 209 4.92 21.62 9.69
CA THR A 209 3.52 21.20 9.76
C THR A 209 3.42 19.68 9.71
N ASP A 210 4.13 19.03 8.78
CA ASP A 210 4.17 17.57 8.68
C ASP A 210 4.69 16.90 9.95
N LEU A 211 5.73 17.48 10.57
CA LEU A 211 6.27 16.98 11.84
C LEU A 211 5.26 17.10 12.97
N MET A 212 4.60 18.25 13.10
CA MET A 212 3.55 18.48 14.10
C MET A 212 2.36 17.54 13.89
N GLY A 213 1.90 17.40 12.64
CA GLY A 213 0.83 16.48 12.25
C GLY A 213 1.16 15.04 12.61
N ASN A 214 2.37 14.56 12.31
CA ASN A 214 2.80 13.21 12.66
C ASN A 214 2.95 13.00 14.18
N ALA A 215 3.44 14.00 14.91
CA ALA A 215 3.53 13.95 16.36
C ALA A 215 2.13 13.86 17.01
N LEU A 216 1.21 14.73 16.58
CA LEU A 216 -0.19 14.70 17.02
C LEU A 216 -0.85 13.37 16.69
N ASN A 217 -0.61 12.85 15.49
CA ASN A 217 -1.16 11.58 15.03
C ASN A 217 -0.65 10.40 15.87
N ALA A 218 0.66 10.35 16.16
CA ALA A 218 1.24 9.31 17.01
C ALA A 218 0.62 9.31 18.42
N VAL A 219 0.47 10.50 19.02
CA VAL A 219 -0.17 10.65 20.35
C VAL A 219 -1.64 10.26 20.30
N ALA A 220 -2.39 10.75 19.32
CA ALA A 220 -3.81 10.45 19.18
C ALA A 220 -4.08 8.96 18.96
N LEU A 221 -3.26 8.29 18.15
CA LEU A 221 -3.33 6.85 17.93
C LEU A 221 -2.97 6.04 19.17
N ALA A 222 -1.94 6.46 19.93
CA ALA A 222 -1.56 5.83 21.19
C ALA A 222 -2.73 5.90 22.20
N LEU A 223 -3.29 7.09 22.41
CA LEU A 223 -4.44 7.30 23.28
C LEU A 223 -5.68 6.52 22.82
N ALA A 224 -5.89 6.42 21.50
CA ALA A 224 -6.99 5.64 20.94
C ALA A 224 -6.84 4.14 21.25
N ILE A 225 -5.62 3.61 21.20
CA ILE A 225 -5.33 2.22 21.57
C ILE A 225 -5.56 2.00 23.06
N GLU A 226 -5.00 2.84 23.93
CA GLU A 226 -5.13 2.71 25.38
C GLU A 226 -6.59 2.74 25.83
N ARG A 227 -7.40 3.64 25.26
CA ARG A 227 -8.81 3.78 25.61
C ARG A 227 -9.69 2.67 25.03
N ALA A 228 -9.45 2.27 23.78
CA ALA A 228 -10.33 1.31 23.09
C ALA A 228 -9.94 -0.16 23.33
N PHE A 229 -8.68 -0.42 23.70
CA PHE A 229 -8.11 -1.76 23.84
C PHE A 229 -7.21 -1.85 25.09
N PRO A 230 -7.75 -1.69 26.31
CA PRO A 230 -6.94 -1.62 27.54
C PRO A 230 -6.12 -2.88 27.83
N ASP A 231 -6.56 -4.05 27.36
CA ASP A 231 -5.80 -5.31 27.52
C ASP A 231 -4.70 -5.49 26.46
N LEU A 232 -4.69 -4.67 25.40
CA LEU A 232 -3.63 -4.70 24.39
C LEU A 232 -2.39 -3.99 24.93
N ARG A 233 -1.37 -4.77 25.25
CA ARG A 233 -0.08 -4.25 25.68
C ARG A 233 0.75 -3.95 24.44
N VAL A 234 0.78 -2.70 24.01
CA VAL A 234 1.75 -2.19 23.02
C VAL A 234 2.85 -1.48 23.79
N ARG A 235 3.98 -2.16 23.99
CA ARG A 235 5.12 -1.65 24.76
C ARG A 235 6.41 -1.96 24.03
N LEU A 236 7.46 -1.21 24.35
CA LEU A 236 8.81 -1.57 23.93
C LEU A 236 9.18 -2.92 24.55
N THR A 237 9.68 -3.84 23.72
CA THR A 237 10.08 -5.18 24.16
C THR A 237 11.41 -5.59 23.55
N ARG A 238 12.22 -6.31 24.33
CA ARG A 238 13.47 -6.92 23.84
C ARG A 238 13.26 -8.32 23.28
N SER A 239 12.07 -8.90 23.44
CA SER A 239 11.75 -10.25 23.00
C SER A 239 11.56 -10.26 21.47
N MET A 240 12.65 -10.36 20.70
CA MET A 240 12.58 -10.64 19.26
C MET A 240 13.02 -12.08 19.02
N ASP A 241 12.05 -12.97 18.80
CA ASP A 241 12.34 -14.35 18.44
C ASP A 241 12.70 -14.46 16.96
N SER A 242 13.55 -15.43 16.64
CA SER A 242 13.98 -15.72 15.27
C SER A 242 12.81 -16.07 14.34
N GLY A 243 11.74 -16.66 14.88
CA GLY A 243 10.52 -16.97 14.14
C GLY A 243 9.82 -15.72 13.62
N TRP A 244 9.61 -14.72 14.48
CA TRP A 244 9.03 -13.43 14.11
C TRP A 244 9.93 -12.67 13.12
N ILE A 245 11.24 -12.65 13.33
CA ILE A 245 12.20 -12.01 12.40
C ILE A 245 12.13 -12.66 11.03
N LEU A 246 12.21 -13.99 10.96
CA LEU A 246 12.16 -14.74 9.70
C LEU A 246 10.82 -14.55 8.98
N ALA A 247 9.71 -14.51 9.72
CA ALA A 247 8.40 -14.19 9.15
C ALA A 247 8.37 -12.78 8.54
N ASN A 248 8.93 -11.78 9.23
CA ASN A 248 9.02 -10.41 8.71
C ASN A 248 9.90 -10.33 7.46
N LEU A 249 11.04 -11.01 7.44
CA LEU A 249 11.92 -11.05 6.26
C LEU A 249 11.23 -11.74 5.08
N ARG A 250 10.63 -12.91 5.30
CA ARG A 250 9.94 -13.67 4.25
C ARG A 250 8.76 -12.90 3.63
N ILE A 251 8.02 -12.15 4.46
CA ILE A 251 6.86 -11.39 4.00
C ILE A 251 7.28 -10.02 3.42
N GLY A 252 8.21 -9.33 4.09
CA GLY A 252 8.60 -7.96 3.81
C GLY A 252 9.61 -7.79 2.68
N LEU A 253 10.59 -8.71 2.54
CA LEU A 253 11.64 -8.59 1.52
C LEU A 253 11.10 -8.58 0.09
N PRO A 254 10.12 -9.44 -0.30
CA PRO A 254 9.48 -9.33 -1.61
C PRO A 254 8.83 -7.96 -1.83
N ILE A 255 8.14 -7.43 -0.82
CA ILE A 255 7.48 -6.12 -0.91
C ILE A 255 8.50 -5.00 -1.15
N LEU A 256 9.60 -5.02 -0.40
CA LEU A 256 10.70 -4.06 -0.56
C LEU A 256 11.28 -4.13 -1.98
N ALA A 257 11.57 -5.33 -2.48
CA ALA A 257 12.09 -5.55 -3.83
C ALA A 257 11.14 -5.00 -4.91
N LEU A 258 9.83 -5.19 -4.77
CA LEU A 258 8.85 -4.64 -5.69
C LEU A 258 8.75 -3.12 -5.62
N VAL A 259 8.80 -2.51 -4.43
CA VAL A 259 8.78 -1.05 -4.29
C VAL A 259 9.99 -0.43 -5.00
N LEU A 260 11.19 -0.98 -4.75
CA LEU A 260 12.41 -0.53 -5.42
C LEU A 260 12.35 -0.76 -6.94
N SER A 261 11.86 -1.93 -7.37
CA SER A 261 11.68 -2.25 -8.79
C SER A 261 10.70 -1.30 -9.49
N ASN A 262 9.62 -0.90 -8.81
CA ASN A 262 8.61 0.01 -9.35
C ASN A 262 9.20 1.40 -9.63
N SER A 263 10.00 1.93 -8.70
CA SER A 263 10.72 3.19 -8.89
C SER A 263 11.63 3.15 -10.12
N THR A 264 12.48 2.12 -10.25
CA THR A 264 13.41 1.99 -11.38
C THR A 264 12.69 1.76 -12.71
N ALA A 265 11.68 0.89 -12.75
CA ALA A 265 10.95 0.59 -13.97
C ALA A 265 10.18 1.82 -14.51
N LYS A 266 9.57 2.62 -13.63
CA LYS A 266 8.90 3.88 -14.01
C LYS A 266 9.87 4.90 -14.61
N MET A 267 11.10 4.98 -14.10
CA MET A 267 12.15 5.85 -14.66
C MET A 267 12.53 5.45 -16.09
N LEU A 268 12.76 4.15 -16.33
CA LEU A 268 13.06 3.64 -17.68
C LEU A 268 11.89 3.84 -18.65
N GLN A 269 10.67 3.64 -18.18
CA GLN A 269 9.49 3.84 -19.00
C GLN A 269 9.29 5.30 -19.39
N LEU A 270 9.48 6.24 -18.46
CA LEU A 270 9.43 7.67 -18.77
C LEU A 270 10.49 8.04 -19.82
N ARG A 271 11.71 7.48 -19.71
CA ARG A 271 12.76 7.65 -20.72
C ARG A 271 12.31 7.16 -22.10
N LEU A 272 11.66 5.99 -22.17
CA LEU A 272 11.11 5.47 -23.43
C LEU A 272 10.01 6.36 -23.99
N VAL A 273 9.09 6.84 -23.16
CA VAL A 273 8.03 7.75 -23.62
C VAL A 273 8.62 9.04 -24.19
N ASN A 274 9.65 9.58 -23.54
CA ASN A 274 10.29 10.83 -23.96
C ASN A 274 10.96 10.73 -25.34
N THR A 275 11.30 9.53 -25.85
CA THR A 275 11.84 9.39 -27.21
C THR A 275 10.81 9.73 -28.29
N PHE A 276 9.53 9.76 -27.95
CA PHE A 276 8.43 10.14 -28.85
C PHE A 276 8.03 11.62 -28.76
N GLY A 277 8.84 12.42 -28.07
CA GLY A 277 8.68 13.87 -27.99
C GLY A 277 7.72 14.34 -26.90
N VAL A 278 7.59 15.67 -26.79
CA VAL A 278 6.89 16.36 -25.71
C VAL A 278 5.41 15.98 -25.66
N ALA A 279 4.77 15.77 -26.82
CA ALA A 279 3.35 15.42 -26.85
C ALA A 279 3.05 14.07 -26.16
N ALA A 280 3.88 13.05 -26.42
CA ALA A 280 3.74 11.74 -25.76
C ALA A 280 4.07 11.82 -24.26
N ALA A 281 5.08 12.60 -23.87
CA ALA A 281 5.44 12.81 -22.48
C ALA A 281 4.33 13.54 -21.69
N THR A 282 3.75 14.60 -22.25
CA THR A 282 2.65 15.33 -21.64
C THR A 282 1.39 14.46 -21.53
N ALA A 283 1.06 13.73 -22.59
CA ALA A 283 -0.05 12.76 -22.59
C ALA A 283 0.12 11.69 -21.51
N TYR A 284 1.35 11.18 -21.34
CA TYR A 284 1.70 10.22 -20.29
C TYR A 284 1.47 10.77 -18.88
N SER A 285 1.94 11.99 -18.61
CA SER A 285 1.73 12.64 -17.30
C SER A 285 0.24 12.83 -16.99
N LEU A 286 -0.57 13.26 -17.96
CA LEU A 286 -2.02 13.41 -17.79
C LEU A 286 -2.71 12.07 -17.53
N GLY A 287 -2.32 11.02 -18.25
CA GLY A 287 -2.84 9.67 -18.04
C GLY A 287 -2.61 9.13 -16.63
N PHE A 288 -1.46 9.46 -16.02
CA PHE A 288 -1.13 9.01 -14.69
C PHE A 288 -1.91 9.70 -13.57
N VAL A 289 -2.41 10.92 -13.76
CA VAL A 289 -3.27 11.59 -12.77
C VAL A 289 -4.54 10.76 -12.52
N ALA A 290 -5.17 10.28 -13.59
CA ALA A 290 -6.35 9.42 -13.49
C ALA A 290 -6.03 8.06 -12.85
N MET A 291 -4.84 7.51 -13.14
CA MET A 291 -4.38 6.26 -12.53
C MET A 291 -4.09 6.42 -11.05
N ASP A 292 -3.44 7.49 -10.62
CA ASP A 292 -3.05 7.72 -9.24
C ASP A 292 -4.27 7.92 -8.33
N LEU A 293 -5.29 8.64 -8.82
CA LEU A 293 -6.58 8.78 -8.15
C LEU A 293 -7.30 7.43 -8.01
N SER A 294 -7.31 6.64 -9.08
CA SER A 294 -7.89 5.30 -9.06
C SER A 294 -7.13 4.38 -8.08
N ASP A 295 -5.80 4.40 -8.11
CA ASP A 295 -4.93 3.60 -7.25
C ASP A 295 -5.09 3.98 -5.76
N ALA A 296 -5.28 5.26 -5.45
CA ALA A 296 -5.60 5.73 -4.10
C ALA A 296 -6.89 5.08 -3.56
N ALA A 297 -7.97 5.11 -4.34
CA ALA A 297 -9.25 4.50 -3.96
C ALA A 297 -9.15 2.98 -3.84
N LEU A 298 -8.45 2.33 -4.78
CA LEU A 298 -8.35 0.87 -4.81
C LEU A 298 -7.56 0.29 -3.63
N ARG A 299 -6.50 0.99 -3.19
CA ARG A 299 -5.70 0.58 -2.03
C ARG A 299 -6.52 0.48 -0.74
N GLY A 300 -7.45 1.40 -0.52
CA GLY A 300 -8.30 1.39 0.69
C GLY A 300 -9.16 0.12 0.76
N LEU A 301 -9.80 -0.23 -0.35
CA LEU A 301 -10.65 -1.42 -0.46
C LEU A 301 -9.83 -2.72 -0.45
N ALA A 302 -8.71 -2.75 -1.14
CA ALA A 302 -7.82 -3.92 -1.18
C ALA A 302 -7.21 -4.22 0.21
N ARG A 303 -6.89 -3.19 1.00
CA ARG A 303 -6.40 -3.36 2.38
C ARG A 303 -7.45 -3.97 3.30
N ALA A 304 -8.73 -3.66 3.12
CA ALA A 304 -9.81 -4.34 3.83
C ALA A 304 -9.88 -5.84 3.51
N ALA A 305 -9.65 -6.23 2.25
CA ALA A 305 -9.56 -7.64 1.87
C ALA A 305 -8.40 -8.35 2.58
N ALA A 306 -7.24 -7.69 2.74
CA ALA A 306 -6.11 -8.23 3.50
C ALA A 306 -6.47 -8.57 4.95
N ILE A 307 -7.21 -7.69 5.63
CA ILE A 307 -7.65 -7.90 7.02
C ILE A 307 -8.62 -9.09 7.11
N ILE A 308 -9.63 -9.15 6.23
CA ILE A 308 -10.61 -10.25 6.23
C ILE A 308 -9.92 -11.59 5.95
N VAL A 309 -9.01 -11.63 4.97
CA VAL A 309 -8.23 -12.82 4.65
C VAL A 309 -7.36 -13.24 5.83
N GLY A 310 -6.58 -12.31 6.41
CA GLY A 310 -5.73 -12.61 7.55
C GLY A 310 -6.50 -13.19 8.73
N GLN A 311 -7.61 -12.55 9.14
CA GLN A 311 -8.43 -13.07 10.23
C GLN A 311 -9.14 -14.39 9.89
N SER A 312 -9.55 -14.60 8.64
CA SER A 312 -10.20 -15.85 8.22
C SER A 312 -9.21 -17.02 8.20
N LEU A 313 -8.00 -16.80 7.71
CA LEU A 313 -6.93 -17.81 7.73
C LEU A 313 -6.50 -18.15 9.16
N GLY A 314 -6.35 -17.13 10.02
CA GLY A 314 -6.11 -17.34 11.44
C GLY A 314 -7.23 -18.11 12.14
N ALA A 315 -8.48 -17.99 11.66
CA ALA A 315 -9.61 -18.75 12.20
C ALA A 315 -9.76 -20.17 11.61
N GLY A 316 -8.85 -20.61 10.73
CA GLY A 316 -8.96 -21.90 10.04
C GLY A 316 -10.02 -21.94 8.93
N LEU A 317 -10.58 -20.79 8.53
CA LEU A 317 -11.68 -20.69 7.57
C LEU A 317 -11.15 -20.40 6.16
N TYR A 318 -10.49 -21.40 5.58
CA TYR A 318 -9.82 -21.26 4.28
C TYR A 318 -10.78 -20.97 3.12
N GLY A 319 -11.95 -21.62 3.11
CA GLY A 319 -12.99 -21.37 2.10
C GLY A 319 -13.47 -19.91 2.14
N ARG A 320 -13.72 -19.38 3.34
CA ARG A 320 -14.08 -17.97 3.54
C ARG A 320 -12.99 -17.01 3.11
N ALA A 321 -11.71 -17.32 3.39
CA ALA A 321 -10.59 -16.49 2.95
C ALA A 321 -10.54 -16.38 1.42
N ARG A 322 -10.70 -17.49 0.70
CA ARG A 322 -10.78 -17.49 -0.77
C ARG A 322 -11.99 -16.75 -1.29
N GLU A 323 -13.16 -17.00 -0.71
CA GLU A 323 -14.40 -16.30 -1.06
C GLU A 323 -14.25 -14.78 -0.86
N ALA A 324 -13.60 -14.36 0.23
CA ALA A 324 -13.33 -12.95 0.51
C ALA A 324 -12.41 -12.32 -0.54
N ALA A 325 -11.34 -13.02 -0.92
CA ALA A 325 -10.43 -12.55 -1.97
C ALA A 325 -11.14 -12.41 -3.33
N LEU A 326 -11.96 -13.40 -3.73
CA LEU A 326 -12.68 -13.36 -5.01
C LEU A 326 -13.78 -12.29 -5.04
N LYS A 327 -14.56 -12.14 -3.95
CA LYS A 327 -15.58 -11.09 -3.85
C LYS A 327 -14.96 -9.69 -3.80
N ALA A 328 -13.81 -9.55 -3.13
CA ALA A 328 -13.03 -8.30 -3.16
C ALA A 328 -12.61 -7.96 -4.59
N SER A 329 -12.02 -8.93 -5.31
CA SER A 329 -11.60 -8.76 -6.70
C SER A 329 -12.76 -8.43 -7.62
N ALA A 330 -13.93 -9.07 -7.45
CA ALA A 330 -15.12 -8.79 -8.24
C ALA A 330 -15.67 -7.38 -7.97
N LEU A 331 -15.73 -6.95 -6.70
CA LEU A 331 -16.16 -5.60 -6.34
C LEU A 331 -15.21 -4.54 -6.89
N ILE A 332 -13.90 -4.77 -6.75
CA ILE A 332 -12.87 -3.87 -7.28
C ILE A 332 -12.95 -3.82 -8.81
N PHE A 333 -13.05 -4.96 -9.48
CA PHE A 333 -13.17 -5.02 -10.94
C PHE A 333 -14.39 -4.25 -11.43
N THR A 334 -15.56 -4.47 -10.83
CA THR A 334 -16.81 -3.79 -11.21
C THR A 334 -16.76 -2.28 -10.93
N ALA A 335 -16.25 -1.86 -9.78
CA ALA A 335 -16.09 -0.45 -9.44
C ALA A 335 -15.12 0.26 -10.40
N THR A 336 -13.97 -0.36 -10.68
CA THR A 336 -13.00 0.20 -11.62
C THR A 336 -13.52 0.19 -13.06
N LEU A 337 -14.28 -0.83 -13.46
CA LEU A 337 -14.88 -0.88 -14.80
C LEU A 337 -15.92 0.23 -14.99
N ALA A 338 -16.77 0.47 -13.98
CA ALA A 338 -17.72 1.57 -13.99
C ALA A 338 -17.01 2.94 -14.05
N GLY A 339 -15.97 3.13 -13.23
CA GLY A 339 -15.16 4.34 -13.24
C GLY A 339 -14.43 4.55 -14.58
N ALA A 340 -13.81 3.49 -15.12
CA ALA A 340 -13.13 3.53 -16.41
C ALA A 340 -14.10 3.82 -17.56
N SER A 341 -15.31 3.23 -17.54
CA SER A 341 -16.34 3.49 -18.56
C SER A 341 -16.82 4.95 -18.51
N THR A 342 -17.00 5.49 -17.32
CA THR A 342 -17.37 6.90 -17.11
C THR A 342 -16.26 7.82 -17.62
N LEU A 343 -15.01 7.58 -17.19
CA LEU A 343 -13.85 8.34 -17.66
C LEU A 343 -13.68 8.23 -19.18
N TYR A 344 -13.94 7.06 -19.76
CA TYR A 344 -13.87 6.86 -21.21
C TYR A 344 -14.91 7.72 -21.93
N ALA A 345 -16.14 7.82 -21.44
CA ALA A 345 -17.17 8.68 -22.03
C ALA A 345 -16.79 10.18 -21.97
N PHE A 346 -16.19 10.64 -20.87
CA PHE A 346 -15.82 12.05 -20.65
C PHE A 346 -14.36 12.38 -20.97
N ARG A 347 -13.58 11.45 -21.53
CA ARG A 347 -12.12 11.60 -21.67
C ARG A 347 -11.72 12.83 -22.49
N SER A 348 -12.46 13.15 -23.55
CA SER A 348 -12.15 14.31 -24.39
C SER A 348 -12.33 15.61 -23.62
N LEU A 349 -13.42 15.72 -22.83
CA LEU A 349 -13.67 16.89 -21.99
C LEU A 349 -12.58 17.03 -20.93
N LEU A 350 -12.23 15.92 -20.27
CA LEU A 350 -11.16 15.92 -19.26
C LEU A 350 -9.83 16.36 -19.84
N ILE A 351 -9.44 15.86 -21.01
CA ILE A 351 -8.18 16.26 -21.66
C ILE A 351 -8.22 17.74 -22.06
N SER A 352 -9.34 18.22 -22.63
CA SER A 352 -9.46 19.62 -23.08
C SER A 352 -9.39 20.66 -21.96
N ILE A 353 -9.66 20.27 -20.71
CA ILE A 353 -9.49 21.15 -19.55
C ILE A 353 -8.00 21.43 -19.28
N PHE A 354 -7.11 20.49 -19.62
CA PHE A 354 -5.68 20.58 -19.32
C PHE A 354 -4.82 20.88 -20.55
N VAL A 355 -5.36 20.70 -21.75
CA VAL A 355 -4.59 20.71 -23.00
C VAL A 355 -5.38 21.40 -24.10
N GLU A 356 -4.80 22.45 -24.67
CA GLU A 356 -5.30 23.13 -25.86
C GLU A 356 -4.64 22.60 -27.15
N ASP A 357 -3.42 22.04 -27.06
CA ASP A 357 -2.67 21.52 -28.21
C ASP A 357 -3.35 20.26 -28.81
N PRO A 358 -3.79 20.31 -30.08
CA PRO A 358 -4.45 19.18 -30.74
C PRO A 358 -3.60 17.90 -30.80
N ALA A 359 -2.27 18.01 -30.91
CA ALA A 359 -1.37 16.86 -30.99
C ALA A 359 -1.28 16.13 -29.64
N ILE A 360 -1.19 16.89 -28.55
CA ILE A 360 -1.20 16.34 -27.18
C ILE A 360 -2.57 15.74 -26.87
N HIS A 361 -3.65 16.41 -27.29
CA HIS A 361 -5.01 15.92 -27.12
C HIS A 361 -5.21 14.58 -27.82
N ALA A 362 -4.79 14.46 -29.08
CA ALA A 362 -4.87 13.22 -29.85
C ALA A 362 -4.07 12.09 -29.20
N GLU A 363 -2.89 12.38 -28.66
CA GLU A 363 -2.04 11.37 -28.02
C GLU A 363 -2.60 10.91 -26.66
N ALA A 364 -3.10 11.85 -25.84
CA ALA A 364 -3.79 11.54 -24.59
C ALA A 364 -5.07 10.73 -24.83
N MET A 365 -5.80 11.00 -25.92
CA MET A 365 -6.97 10.23 -26.34
C MET A 365 -6.60 8.78 -26.67
N LYS A 366 -5.47 8.53 -27.34
CA LYS A 366 -4.98 7.15 -27.61
C LYS A 366 -4.61 6.45 -26.31
N LEU A 367 -3.83 7.12 -25.45
CA LEU A 367 -3.39 6.56 -24.17
C LEU A 367 -4.59 6.14 -23.32
N LEU A 368 -5.53 7.07 -23.05
CA LEU A 368 -6.71 6.77 -22.25
C LEU A 368 -7.60 5.74 -22.93
N GLY A 369 -7.68 5.78 -24.26
CA GLY A 369 -8.46 4.84 -25.05
C GLY A 369 -8.04 3.38 -24.86
N VAL A 370 -6.75 3.13 -24.66
CA VAL A 370 -6.20 1.77 -24.45
C VAL A 370 -6.11 1.44 -22.94
N LEU A 371 -5.66 2.40 -22.13
CA LEU A 371 -5.29 2.15 -20.75
C LEU A 371 -6.49 1.96 -19.82
N LEU A 372 -7.59 2.71 -20.03
CA LEU A 372 -8.78 2.68 -19.16
C LEU A 372 -9.39 1.27 -19.08
N TRP A 373 -9.47 0.55 -20.20
CA TRP A 373 -10.01 -0.82 -20.25
C TRP A 373 -9.14 -1.85 -19.51
N SER A 374 -7.88 -1.53 -19.26
CA SER A 374 -6.95 -2.38 -18.52
C SER A 374 -7.02 -2.18 -16.99
N LEU A 375 -7.58 -1.06 -16.53
CA LEU A 375 -7.65 -0.71 -15.10
C LEU A 375 -8.39 -1.73 -14.22
N PRO A 376 -9.50 -2.35 -14.66
CA PRO A 376 -10.17 -3.38 -13.86
C PRO A 376 -9.24 -4.56 -13.52
N PHE A 377 -8.39 -4.96 -14.47
CA PHE A 377 -7.40 -6.03 -14.28
C PHE A 377 -6.25 -5.60 -13.37
N PHE A 378 -5.81 -4.34 -13.47
CA PHE A 378 -4.89 -3.74 -12.49
C PHE A 378 -5.47 -3.81 -11.07
N GLY A 379 -6.77 -3.53 -10.91
CA GLY A 379 -7.48 -3.66 -9.64
C GLY A 379 -7.45 -5.09 -9.07
N ILE A 380 -7.65 -6.11 -9.91
CA ILE A 380 -7.52 -7.52 -9.49
C ILE A 380 -6.09 -7.82 -9.04
N MET A 381 -5.08 -7.37 -9.79
CA MET A 381 -3.68 -7.57 -9.45
C MET A 381 -3.33 -6.90 -8.12
N LEU A 382 -3.78 -5.66 -7.91
CA LEU A 382 -3.62 -4.96 -6.65
C LEU A 382 -4.30 -5.72 -5.49
N THR A 383 -5.49 -6.24 -5.72
CA THR A 383 -6.20 -7.07 -4.73
C THR A 383 -5.38 -8.29 -4.36
N ALA A 384 -4.81 -9.01 -5.34
CA ALA A 384 -3.93 -10.14 -5.08
C ALA A 384 -2.69 -9.76 -4.26
N MET A 385 -2.09 -8.59 -4.51
CA MET A 385 -1.00 -8.09 -3.68
C MET A 385 -1.41 -7.91 -2.22
N PHE A 386 -2.57 -7.30 -1.95
CA PHE A 386 -3.06 -7.12 -0.59
C PHE A 386 -3.52 -8.42 0.06
N VAL A 387 -4.11 -9.35 -0.69
CA VAL A 387 -4.42 -10.72 -0.21
C VAL A 387 -3.13 -11.47 0.15
N GLY A 388 -2.06 -11.32 -0.64
CA GLY A 388 -0.71 -11.78 -0.31
C GLY A 388 -0.20 -11.19 1.00
N ARG A 389 -0.38 -9.88 1.21
CA ARG A 389 -0.02 -9.19 2.46
C ARG A 389 -0.85 -9.67 3.65
N GLY A 390 -2.15 -9.94 3.49
CA GLY A 390 -3.00 -10.47 4.57
C GLY A 390 -2.73 -11.94 4.92
N SER A 391 -2.41 -12.75 3.91
CA SER A 391 -2.09 -14.18 4.07
C SER A 391 -0.66 -14.46 4.52
N GLY A 392 0.26 -13.51 4.33
CA GLY A 392 1.69 -13.73 4.53
C GLY A 392 2.40 -14.41 3.35
N HIS A 393 1.69 -14.65 2.24
CA HIS A 393 2.26 -15.22 1.01
C HIS A 393 2.46 -14.12 -0.03
N THR A 394 3.45 -13.26 0.19
CA THR A 394 3.69 -12.06 -0.64
C THR A 394 4.56 -12.32 -1.86
N LEU A 395 5.38 -13.36 -1.88
CA LEU A 395 6.31 -13.63 -2.99
C LEU A 395 5.60 -13.80 -4.35
N PRO A 396 4.57 -14.67 -4.51
CA PRO A 396 3.91 -14.82 -5.81
C PRO A 396 3.31 -13.52 -6.39
N PRO A 397 2.48 -12.75 -5.64
CA PRO A 397 1.94 -11.49 -6.19
C PRO A 397 3.03 -10.43 -6.40
N THR A 398 4.15 -10.51 -5.66
CA THR A 398 5.31 -9.65 -5.91
C THR A 398 5.96 -9.97 -7.25
N LEU A 399 6.21 -11.25 -7.55
CA LEU A 399 6.79 -11.66 -8.83
C LEU A 399 5.88 -11.30 -10.00
N ILE A 400 4.56 -11.43 -9.85
CA ILE A 400 3.58 -10.96 -10.83
C ILE A 400 3.73 -9.44 -11.06
N GLY A 401 3.85 -8.66 -9.98
CA GLY A 401 4.08 -7.21 -10.08
C GLY A 401 5.40 -6.84 -10.77
N ILE A 402 6.49 -7.57 -10.48
CA ILE A 402 7.79 -7.37 -11.14
C ILE A 402 7.70 -7.74 -12.62
N ALA A 403 7.07 -8.87 -12.97
CA ALA A 403 6.86 -9.28 -14.35
C ALA A 403 6.02 -8.26 -15.14
N ARG A 404 5.01 -7.65 -14.51
CA ARG A 404 4.25 -6.54 -15.11
C ARG A 404 5.16 -5.37 -15.50
N LEU A 405 6.02 -4.96 -14.57
CA LEU A 405 6.87 -3.79 -14.74
C LEU A 405 8.00 -4.06 -15.74
N TRP A 406 8.76 -5.12 -15.54
CA TRP A 406 9.95 -5.37 -16.35
C TRP A 406 9.64 -6.12 -17.64
N GLY A 407 8.77 -7.13 -17.59
CA GLY A 407 8.41 -7.91 -18.76
C GLY A 407 7.53 -7.11 -19.72
N PHE A 408 6.46 -6.50 -19.22
CA PHE A 408 5.51 -5.78 -20.07
C PHE A 408 5.87 -4.31 -20.25
N TRP A 409 5.94 -3.52 -19.17
CA TRP A 409 6.10 -2.07 -19.33
C TRP A 409 7.45 -1.68 -19.95
N VAL A 410 8.54 -2.30 -19.48
CA VAL A 410 9.87 -2.07 -20.06
C VAL A 410 10.07 -2.95 -21.29
N GLY A 411 10.15 -4.28 -21.14
CA GLY A 411 10.51 -5.19 -22.22
C GLY A 411 9.59 -5.11 -23.45
N LEU A 412 8.31 -5.42 -23.27
CA LEU A 412 7.33 -5.37 -24.36
C LEU A 412 7.09 -3.93 -24.86
N GLY A 413 7.18 -2.93 -23.98
CA GLY A 413 7.12 -1.52 -24.36
C GLY A 413 8.21 -1.15 -25.36
N TYR A 414 9.48 -1.47 -25.06
CA TYR A 414 10.61 -1.23 -25.97
C TYR A 414 10.46 -1.99 -27.30
N LEU A 415 10.01 -3.25 -27.23
CA LEU A 415 9.79 -4.10 -28.41
C LEU A 415 8.74 -3.50 -29.35
N LEU A 416 7.54 -3.22 -28.82
CA LEU A 416 6.43 -2.69 -29.62
C LEU A 416 6.72 -1.27 -30.12
N ALA A 417 7.28 -0.42 -29.27
CA ALA A 417 7.43 0.99 -29.55
C ALA A 417 8.58 1.29 -30.53
N LEU A 418 9.72 0.59 -30.40
CA LEU A 418 10.92 0.85 -31.21
C LEU A 418 11.13 -0.18 -32.32
N GLN A 419 11.09 -1.49 -32.00
CA GLN A 419 11.45 -2.52 -32.99
C GLN A 419 10.33 -2.79 -34.00
N LEU A 420 9.08 -2.77 -33.55
CA LEU A 420 7.91 -2.98 -34.42
C LEU A 420 7.31 -1.67 -34.96
N GLY A 421 7.87 -0.51 -34.58
CA GLY A 421 7.50 0.78 -35.14
C GLY A 421 6.12 1.31 -34.75
N TYR A 422 5.45 0.76 -33.72
CA TYR A 422 4.15 1.26 -33.27
C TYR A 422 4.22 2.60 -32.51
N GLY A 423 5.42 3.14 -32.30
CA GLY A 423 5.64 4.41 -31.62
C GLY A 423 5.11 4.40 -30.18
N SER A 424 4.60 5.53 -29.73
CA SER A 424 3.99 5.70 -28.40
C SER A 424 2.82 4.74 -28.13
N THR A 425 2.04 4.40 -29.17
CA THR A 425 0.94 3.43 -29.07
C THR A 425 1.43 2.05 -28.65
N GLY A 426 2.65 1.67 -29.05
CA GLY A 426 3.30 0.44 -28.60
C GLY A 426 3.52 0.42 -27.09
N VAL A 427 3.90 1.56 -26.49
CA VAL A 427 4.07 1.72 -25.04
C VAL A 427 2.73 1.56 -24.32
N TRP A 428 1.69 2.26 -24.79
CA TRP A 428 0.34 2.21 -24.18
C TRP A 428 -0.25 0.80 -24.23
N THR A 429 -0.05 0.12 -25.36
CA THR A 429 -0.51 -1.26 -25.57
C THR A 429 0.24 -2.22 -24.66
N ALA A 430 1.57 -2.09 -24.53
CA ALA A 430 2.36 -2.92 -23.61
C ALA A 430 1.90 -2.75 -22.15
N MET A 431 1.59 -1.51 -21.74
CA MET A 431 1.07 -1.24 -20.40
C MET A 431 -0.27 -1.92 -20.14
N ALA A 432 -1.21 -1.78 -21.09
CA ALA A 432 -2.53 -2.37 -20.99
C ALA A 432 -2.48 -3.90 -21.00
N LEU A 433 -1.68 -4.49 -21.90
CA LEU A 433 -1.45 -5.94 -21.94
C LEU A 433 -0.83 -6.44 -20.62
N GLY A 434 0.12 -5.69 -20.06
CA GLY A 434 0.70 -6.01 -18.76
C GLY A 434 -0.34 -6.04 -17.64
N ASN A 435 -1.23 -5.04 -17.59
CA ASN A 435 -2.32 -5.01 -16.62
C ASN A 435 -3.29 -6.19 -16.79
N ILE A 436 -3.69 -6.49 -18.03
CA ILE A 436 -4.61 -7.60 -18.35
C ILE A 436 -3.97 -8.95 -17.99
N ALA A 437 -2.77 -9.23 -18.50
CA ALA A 437 -2.07 -10.48 -18.27
C ALA A 437 -1.83 -10.72 -16.77
N THR A 438 -1.30 -9.72 -16.07
CA THR A 438 -1.02 -9.86 -14.63
C THR A 438 -2.27 -9.88 -13.77
N GLY A 439 -3.36 -9.21 -14.18
CA GLY A 439 -4.66 -9.34 -13.54
C GLY A 439 -5.26 -10.74 -13.67
N LEU A 440 -5.16 -11.36 -14.85
CA LEU A 440 -5.61 -12.73 -15.08
C LEU A 440 -4.77 -13.76 -14.31
N ILE A 441 -3.44 -13.62 -14.33
CA ILE A 441 -2.52 -14.48 -13.54
C ILE A 441 -2.82 -14.31 -12.04
N SER A 442 -3.07 -13.07 -11.59
CA SER A 442 -3.46 -12.79 -10.21
C SER A 442 -4.79 -13.44 -9.84
N LEU A 443 -5.79 -13.41 -10.72
CA LEU A 443 -7.07 -14.09 -10.50
C LEU A 443 -6.90 -15.60 -10.41
N ALA A 444 -6.08 -16.19 -11.28
CA ALA A 444 -5.75 -17.62 -11.25
C ALA A 444 -5.04 -17.98 -9.93
N TRP A 445 -4.07 -17.18 -9.49
CA TRP A 445 -3.40 -17.37 -8.20
C TRP A 445 -4.37 -17.24 -7.02
N LEU A 446 -5.30 -16.28 -7.04
CA LEU A 446 -6.32 -16.13 -6.01
C LEU A 446 -7.25 -17.35 -5.93
N ARG A 447 -7.64 -17.92 -7.08
CA ARG A 447 -8.57 -19.05 -7.16
C ARG A 447 -7.92 -20.40 -6.84
N TYR A 448 -6.75 -20.67 -7.43
CA TYR A 448 -6.12 -21.99 -7.41
C TYR A 448 -4.86 -22.06 -6.54
N GLY A 449 -4.27 -20.92 -6.17
CA GLY A 449 -3.02 -20.87 -5.43
C GLY A 449 -3.10 -21.45 -4.00
N GLY A 450 -1.98 -21.98 -3.53
CA GLY A 450 -1.80 -22.55 -2.19
C GLY A 450 -1.65 -21.53 -1.06
N TRP A 451 -2.03 -20.27 -1.27
CA TRP A 451 -1.83 -19.16 -0.33
C TRP A 451 -2.79 -19.17 0.86
N ALA A 452 -3.90 -19.91 0.76
CA ALA A 452 -4.94 -19.99 1.80
C ALA A 452 -4.52 -20.87 2.98
N ARG A 453 -3.33 -20.61 3.53
CA ARG A 453 -2.73 -21.29 4.69
C ARG A 453 -2.20 -20.24 5.66
N PRO A 454 -2.34 -20.45 6.97
CA PRO A 454 -1.82 -19.51 7.97
C PRO A 454 -0.30 -19.60 8.04
N VAL A 455 0.36 -18.47 8.32
CA VAL A 455 1.81 -18.39 8.52
C VAL A 455 2.21 -18.30 10.00
N ILE A 456 1.23 -18.17 10.89
CA ILE A 456 1.42 -18.13 12.35
C ILE A 456 1.45 -19.53 12.97
N ARG A 457 2.05 -19.62 14.16
CA ARG A 457 1.96 -20.78 15.06
C ARG A 457 1.23 -20.34 16.34
N PRO A 458 -0.11 -20.47 16.41
CA PRO A 458 -0.87 -20.01 17.58
C PRO A 458 -0.58 -20.88 18.81
N ARG A 459 -0.69 -20.30 20.01
CA ARG A 459 -0.44 -21.00 21.29
C ARG A 459 -1.40 -22.17 21.54
N LYS A 460 -2.62 -22.08 21.01
CA LYS A 460 -3.56 -23.19 20.95
C LYS A 460 -3.65 -23.66 19.50
N PRO A 461 -3.72 -24.99 19.24
CA PRO A 461 -3.95 -25.50 17.91
C PRO A 461 -5.18 -24.82 17.30
N LEU A 462 -5.10 -24.51 16.01
CA LEU A 462 -6.25 -24.02 15.27
C LEU A 462 -7.40 -25.01 15.50
N PRO A 463 -8.64 -24.54 15.74
CA PRO A 463 -9.77 -25.44 15.81
C PRO A 463 -9.75 -26.24 14.51
N THR A 464 -9.65 -27.57 14.64
CA THR A 464 -9.60 -28.50 13.52
C THR A 464 -10.75 -28.12 12.61
N ALA A 465 -10.44 -27.61 11.41
CA ALA A 465 -11.49 -27.35 10.43
C ALA A 465 -12.24 -28.68 10.27
N LEU A 466 -13.56 -28.66 10.44
CA LEU A 466 -14.40 -29.75 9.98
C LEU A 466 -13.93 -30.04 8.56
N HIS A 467 -13.42 -31.25 8.35
CA HIS A 467 -13.03 -31.75 7.04
C HIS A 467 -14.28 -31.82 6.16
N GLU A 468 -14.76 -30.68 5.65
CA GLU A 468 -15.77 -30.65 4.62
C GLU A 468 -15.09 -30.92 3.27
N HIS A 469 -15.21 -32.18 2.88
CA HIS A 469 -15.24 -32.71 1.52
C HIS A 469 -14.21 -32.17 0.52
N SER A 470 -13.04 -32.80 0.53
CA SER A 470 -12.34 -33.13 -0.71
C SER A 470 -11.43 -34.34 -0.48
N SER A 471 -11.99 -35.54 -0.67
CA SER A 471 -11.36 -36.76 -1.19
C SER A 471 -12.38 -37.91 -1.18
N PRO A 472 -12.68 -38.57 -2.33
CA PRO A 472 -13.42 -39.82 -2.33
C PRO A 472 -12.59 -40.88 -1.61
N ARG A 473 -13.21 -41.58 -0.65
CA ARG A 473 -12.65 -42.81 -0.08
C ARG A 473 -12.40 -43.80 -1.22
N ALA A 474 -11.14 -44.13 -1.47
CA ALA A 474 -10.80 -45.40 -2.12
C ALA A 474 -11.17 -46.51 -1.13
N THR A 475 -12.27 -47.18 -1.40
CA THR A 475 -12.64 -48.44 -0.76
C THR A 475 -11.73 -49.53 -1.31
N THR A 476 -10.74 -49.96 -0.54
CA THR A 476 -10.12 -51.28 -0.70
C THR A 476 -10.87 -52.27 0.21
N PRO A 477 -11.34 -53.42 -0.30
CA PRO A 477 -11.92 -54.46 0.56
C PRO A 477 -10.80 -55.23 1.29
N PRO A 478 -11.09 -55.84 2.46
CA PRO A 478 -10.12 -56.63 3.20
C PRO A 478 -9.90 -57.99 2.51
N SER A 479 -8.67 -58.28 2.12
CA SER A 479 -8.25 -59.63 1.72
C SER A 479 -8.01 -60.48 2.96
N HIS A 480 -8.75 -61.58 3.04
CA HIS A 480 -8.68 -62.58 4.08
C HIS A 480 -7.28 -63.19 4.24
N VAL A 481 -6.92 -63.38 5.51
CA VAL A 481 -5.89 -64.30 6.01
C VAL A 481 -6.20 -65.72 5.54
N LYS A 482 -5.22 -66.39 4.93
CA LYS A 482 -5.08 -67.85 4.99
C LYS A 482 -3.64 -68.18 5.35
N ALA A 483 -3.47 -68.72 6.55
CA ALA A 483 -2.34 -69.53 6.93
C ALA A 483 -2.41 -70.87 6.18
N ALA A 484 -1.26 -71.39 5.76
CA ALA A 484 -1.02 -72.81 5.57
C ALA A 484 0.48 -73.07 5.62
N ASP A 485 0.82 -74.10 6.40
CA ASP A 485 2.12 -74.65 6.71
C ASP A 485 2.89 -75.19 5.49
N ALA A 486 4.21 -75.00 5.48
CA ALA A 486 5.27 -75.96 5.11
C ALA A 486 6.64 -75.27 5.12
#